data_AF-A0AAE0RVH7-F1
#
_entry.id   AF-A0AAE0RVH7-F1
#
_cell.length_a   1.000
_cell.length_b   1.000
_cell.length_c   1.000
_cell.angle_alpha   90.00
_cell.angle_beta   90.00
_cell.angle_gamma   90.00
#
_symmetry.space_group_name_H-M   'P 1'
#
loop_
_entity.id
_entity.type
_entity.pdbx_description
1 polymer ?
#
loop_
_entity_poly.entity_id
_entity_poly.type
_entity_poly.pdbx_seq_one_letter_code
_entity_poly.pdbx_strand_id
1 'polypeptide(L)' 'MVVVNHGNCYIFELSDQEKVDVHTNPGMTALELKLLPMVDSGTKTEVQKSSLEATVVHACGHNIKHYYTVS' A
#
# COMPACT_ATOMS: atom_id res chain seq x y z
N MET A 1 0.92 -4.67 -0.32
CA MET A 1 1.68 -3.66 -1.08
C MET A 1 1.57 -2.30 -0.39
N VAL A 2 2.57 -1.43 -0.52
CA VAL A 2 2.51 -0.08 0.06
C VAL A 2 2.72 0.98 -1.02
N VAL A 3 1.99 2.08 -0.92
CA VAL A 3 2.17 3.28 -1.75
C VAL A 3 2.41 4.45 -0.80
N VAL A 4 3.46 5.23 -1.04
CA VAL A 4 3.83 6.37 -0.19
C VAL A 4 3.63 7.66 -0.97
N ASN A 5 2.86 8.59 -0.40
CA ASN A 5 2.63 9.90 -1.02
C ASN A 5 2.56 10.99 0.07
N HIS A 6 3.38 12.04 -0.07
CA HIS A 6 3.44 13.21 0.82
C HIS A 6 3.48 12.91 2.33
N GLY A 7 4.20 11.86 2.75
CA GLY A 7 4.30 11.47 4.17
C GLY A 7 3.13 10.63 4.68
N ASN A 8 2.25 10.17 3.79
CA ASN A 8 1.22 9.18 4.08
C ASN A 8 1.64 7.84 3.46
N CYS A 9 1.41 6.74 4.18
CA CYS A 9 1.58 5.39 3.66
C CYS A 9 0.24 4.70 3.51
N TYR A 10 -0.07 4.25 2.30
CA TYR A 10 -1.29 3.52 1.95
C TYR A 10 -0.96 2.05 1.79
N ILE A 11 -1.64 1.20 2.55
CA ILE A 11 -1.39 -0.23 2.68
C ILE A 11 -2.54 -0.95 2.01
N PHE A 12 -2.18 -1.78 1.03
CA PHE A 12 -3.11 -2.56 0.22
C PHE A 12 -2.92 -4.04 0.50
N GLU A 13 -4.01 -4.72 0.78
CA GLU A 13 -4.06 -6.18 0.77
C GLU A 13 -4.12 -6.65 -0.69
N LEU A 14 -3.16 -7.50 -1.06
CA LEU A 14 -3.14 -8.13 -2.38
C LEU A 14 -3.81 -9.49 -2.28
N SER A 15 -4.60 -9.85 -3.30
CA SER A 15 -5.07 -11.23 -3.48
C SER A 15 -3.89 -12.17 -3.73
N ASP A 16 -4.12 -13.48 -3.58
CA ASP A 16 -3.05 -14.47 -3.75
C ASP A 16 -2.48 -14.48 -5.18
N GLN A 17 -3.30 -14.22 -6.20
CA GLN A 17 -2.81 -14.07 -7.57
C GLN A 17 -1.95 -12.81 -7.72
N GLU A 18 -2.37 -11.69 -7.15
CA GLU A 18 -1.62 -10.43 -7.21
C GLU A 18 -0.25 -10.53 -6.51
N LYS A 19 -0.16 -11.32 -5.42
CA LYS A 19 1.12 -11.62 -4.76
C LYS A 19 2.08 -12.39 -5.67
N VAL A 20 1.57 -13.18 -6.60
CA VAL A 20 2.40 -13.86 -7.61
C VAL A 20 2.76 -12.88 -8.72
N ASP A 21 1.77 -12.14 -9.21
CA ASP A 21 1.90 -11.27 -10.38
C ASP A 21 2.85 -10.09 -10.14
N VAL A 22 2.96 -9.60 -8.89
CA VAL A 22 3.89 -8.52 -8.51
C VAL A 22 5.35 -8.85 -8.85
N HIS A 23 5.71 -10.13 -8.98
CA HIS A 23 7.06 -10.57 -9.35
C HIS A 23 7.31 -10.52 -10.87
N THR A 24 6.34 -10.06 -11.66
CA THR A 24 6.46 -9.89 -13.11
C THR A 24 6.28 -8.42 -13.49
N ASN A 25 6.98 -7.96 -14.53
CA ASN A 25 6.83 -6.58 -15.00
C ASN A 25 5.36 -6.25 -15.38
N PRO A 26 4.63 -7.09 -16.15
CA PRO A 26 3.24 -6.80 -16.49
C PRO A 26 2.33 -6.76 -15.25
N GLY A 27 2.52 -7.68 -14.31
CA GLY A 27 1.72 -7.72 -13.09
C GLY A 27 1.96 -6.53 -12.17
N MET A 28 3.22 -6.07 -12.06
CA MET A 28 3.55 -4.86 -11.31
C MET A 28 2.89 -3.62 -11.92
N THR A 29 2.95 -3.45 -13.24
CA THR A 29 2.26 -2.34 -13.94
C THR A 29 0.74 -2.42 -13.75
N ALA A 30 0.15 -3.61 -13.84
CA ALA A 30 -1.28 -3.79 -13.61
C ALA A 30 -1.69 -3.40 -12.18
N LEU A 31 -0.87 -3.74 -11.19
CA LEU A 31 -1.07 -3.33 -9.80
C LEU A 31 -0.95 -1.82 -9.61
N GLU A 32 0.05 -1.16 -10.20
CA GLU A 32 0.18 0.29 -10.12
C GLU A 32 -1.05 1.01 -10.69
N LEU A 33 -1.52 0.57 -11.87
CA LEU A 33 -2.72 1.11 -12.52
C LEU A 33 -3.99 0.89 -11.70
N LYS A 34 -4.06 -0.21 -10.94
CA LYS A 34 -5.19 -0.51 -10.05
C LYS A 34 -5.13 0.30 -8.76
N LEU A 35 -3.97 0.35 -8.09
CA LEU A 35 -3.86 0.85 -6.72
C LEU A 35 -3.72 2.37 -6.62
N LEU A 36 -3.06 3.02 -7.59
CA LEU A 36 -2.90 4.48 -7.56
C LEU A 36 -4.24 5.23 -7.54
N PRO A 37 -5.25 4.89 -8.37
CA PRO A 37 -6.56 5.53 -8.30
C PRO A 37 -7.31 5.26 -6.99
N MET A 38 -7.06 4.11 -6.34
CA MET A 38 -7.66 3.77 -5.04
C MET A 38 -7.08 4.65 -3.93
N VAL A 39 -5.85 5.17 -4.07
CA VAL A 39 -5.33 6.20 -3.16
C VAL A 39 -6.15 7.49 -3.24
N ASP A 40 -6.84 7.80 -4.33
CA ASP A 40 -7.65 9.02 -4.41
C ASP A 40 -9.12 8.77 -4.10
N SER A 41 -9.66 7.64 -4.58
CA SER A 41 -11.10 7.34 -4.59
C SER A 41 -11.55 6.25 -3.62
N GLY A 42 -10.61 5.47 -3.08
CA GLY A 42 -10.90 4.34 -2.20
C GLY A 42 -11.28 4.75 -0.78
N THR A 43 -11.94 3.83 -0.06
CA THR A 43 -12.21 4.03 1.37
C THR A 43 -10.90 3.82 2.13
N LYS A 44 -10.48 4.84 2.86
CA LYS A 44 -9.24 4.82 3.65
C LYS A 44 -9.59 4.78 5.12
N THR A 45 -9.02 3.83 5.83
CA THR A 45 -9.10 3.77 7.29
C THR A 45 -7.73 4.07 7.86
N GLU A 46 -7.62 5.10 8.69
CA GLU A 46 -6.36 5.41 9.37
C GLU A 46 -6.06 4.36 10.44
N VAL A 47 -4.81 3.91 10.49
CA VAL A 47 -4.34 2.91 11.45
C VAL A 47 -3.12 3.43 12.21
N GLN A 48 -2.97 2.97 13.45
CA GLN A 48 -1.84 3.35 14.28
C GLN A 48 -0.59 2.59 13.86
N LYS A 49 0.58 3.24 13.88
CA LYS A 49 1.87 2.60 13.58
C LYS A 49 2.11 1.34 14.41
N SER A 50 1.66 1.33 15.67
CA SER A 50 1.83 0.21 16.61
C SER A 50 0.98 -1.02 16.27
N SER A 51 -0.05 -0.89 15.42
CA SER A 51 -0.85 -2.03 14.96
C SER A 51 -0.33 -2.64 13.66
N LEU A 52 0.75 -2.10 13.11
CA LEU A 52 1.36 -2.58 11.87
C LEU A 52 2.57 -3.45 12.17
N GLU A 53 2.78 -4.46 11.32
CA GLU A 53 4.01 -5.23 11.34
C GLU A 53 5.22 -4.34 11.02
N ALA A 54 6.35 -4.64 11.66
CA ALA A 54 7.59 -3.87 11.48
C ALA A 54 8.04 -3.83 10.01
N THR A 55 7.78 -4.90 9.25
CA THR A 55 8.04 -5.02 7.82
C THR A 55 7.25 -4.00 7.00
N VAL A 56 5.96 -3.81 7.30
CA VAL A 56 5.10 -2.82 6.64
C VAL A 56 5.57 -1.41 6.97
N VAL A 57 5.86 -1.14 8.24
CA VAL A 57 6.39 0.15 8.68
C VAL A 57 7.71 0.48 7.97
N HIS A 58 8.59 -0.51 7.83
CA HIS A 58 9.85 -0.35 7.12
C HIS A 58 9.65 -0.10 5.63
N ALA A 59 8.72 -0.83 4.99
CA ALA A 59 8.39 -0.64 3.57
C ALA A 59 7.79 0.75 3.28
N CYS A 60 7.05 1.33 4.23
CA CYS A 60 6.57 2.72 4.13
C CYS A 60 7.70 3.76 4.18
N GLY A 61 8.90 3.39 4.61
CA GLY A 61 10.05 4.29 4.67
C GLY A 61 10.02 5.26 5.85
N HIS A 62 10.84 6.31 5.76
CA HIS A 62 11.05 7.30 6.83
C HIS A 62 10.10 8.50 6.67
N ASN A 63 9.85 9.21 7.78
CA ASN A 63 9.04 10.44 7.84
C ASN A 63 7.56 10.27 7.48
N ILE A 64 6.99 9.10 7.78
CA ILE A 64 5.56 8.85 7.64
C ILE A 64 4.81 9.39 8.85
N LYS A 65 3.81 10.23 8.57
CA LYS A 65 2.92 10.86 9.55
C LYS A 65 1.67 10.01 9.78
N HIS A 66 1.11 9.47 8.70
CA HIS A 66 -0.15 8.74 8.72
C HIS A 66 -0.06 7.43 7.94
N TYR A 67 -0.72 6.40 8.46
CA TYR A 67 -0.82 5.09 7.83
C TYR A 67 -2.29 4.79 7.56
N TYR A 68 -2.60 4.34 6.35
CA TYR A 68 -3.96 4.04 5.92
C TYR A 68 -4.04 2.63 5.36
N THR A 69 -5.03 1.86 5.78
CA THR A 69 -5.47 0.68 5.03
C THR A 69 -6.50 1.10 4.00
N VAL A 70 -6.35 0.64 2.76
CA VAL A 70 -7.25 0.97 1.66
C VAL A 70 -7.99 -0.29 1.24
N SER A 71 -9.32 -0.19 1.17
CA SER A 71 -10.26 -1.26 0.82
C SER A 71 -11.24 -0.80 -0.25
#